data_AF-A0A2A2R0C8-F1
#
_entry.id   AF-A0A2A2R0C8-F1
#
_cell.length_a   1.000
_cell.length_b   1.000
_cell.length_c   1.000
_cell.angle_alpha   90.00
_cell.angle_beta   90.00
_cell.angle_gamma   90.00
#
_symmetry.space_group_name_H-M   'P 1'
#
loop_
_entity.id
_entity.type
_entity.pdbx_description
1 polymer ?
#
loop_
_entity_poly.entity_id
_entity_poly.type
_entity_poly.pdbx_seq_one_letter_code
_entity_poly.pdbx_strand_id
1 'polypeptide(L)'
;MAPKRLKLRAAASTIALIEEVLLLQLQQIERSTYVLRFPPLRDYVMEAAGLHFHFSPEFVIGLTGASQFHFIHDEFSLAACEMAVIPAGIPHRELPRMSAGVFQNVVVSVYNQTVCLQLQSQHSTREGMQVDQCYLDSPKFALLAAYLNEMAEFHNPHGAEQPLGIKGLLLAYLDTLRSIIIQSRKAPTIEKLKISQVKKLVQEHLGSSSLSVRWLAELMHCSPDYLSHLFHIETQEYLASYINRQRVDAAMELLKTSALTISEIAFGVGFESPAYFSQVFKQVTFKTPQDYRRSVERSYVELEGRPKTIFAKPE
;
A
#
# COMPACT_ATOMS: atom_id res chain seq x y z
N MET A 1 30.97 0.83 13.44
CA MET A 1 29.99 1.86 13.87
C MET A 1 28.87 1.16 14.63
N ALA A 2 28.62 1.53 15.88
CA ALA A 2 27.56 0.90 16.68
C ALA A 2 26.16 1.37 16.20
N PRO A 3 25.16 0.48 16.07
CA PRO A 3 23.80 0.91 15.75
C PRO A 3 23.19 1.63 16.96
N LYS A 4 22.68 2.84 16.72
CA LYS A 4 22.00 3.67 17.73
C LYS A 4 20.80 2.92 18.31
N ARG A 5 20.63 2.97 19.65
CA ARG A 5 19.41 2.55 20.34
C ARG A 5 18.17 3.18 19.66
N LEU A 6 17.30 2.33 19.12
CA LEU A 6 16.08 2.70 18.41
C LEU A 6 15.10 3.42 19.36
N LYS A 7 14.68 4.64 19.00
CA LYS A 7 13.70 5.42 19.77
C LYS A 7 12.29 4.92 19.47
N LEU A 8 11.77 4.02 20.31
CA LEU A 8 10.40 3.47 20.25
C LEU A 8 9.27 4.49 20.58
N ARG A 9 9.58 5.79 20.69
CA ARG A 9 8.62 6.85 21.08
C ARG A 9 7.84 7.49 19.90
N ALA A 10 8.20 7.24 18.64
CA ALA A 10 7.66 7.96 17.48
C ALA A 10 6.28 7.49 16.97
N ALA A 11 5.90 6.23 17.21
CA ALA A 11 4.69 5.65 16.60
C ALA A 11 3.38 6.23 17.16
N ALA A 12 3.30 6.48 18.47
CA ALA A 12 2.09 6.99 19.11
C ALA A 12 1.77 8.45 18.73
N SER A 13 2.80 9.30 18.58
CA SER A 13 2.64 10.68 18.11
C SER A 13 2.24 10.74 16.64
N THR A 14 2.74 9.80 15.82
CA THR A 14 2.44 9.72 14.39
C THR A 14 0.97 9.39 14.14
N ILE A 15 0.43 8.36 14.81
CA ILE A 15 -0.98 7.97 14.67
C ILE A 15 -1.92 9.10 15.08
N ALA A 16 -1.62 9.79 16.19
CA ALA A 16 -2.42 10.92 16.66
C ALA A 16 -2.44 12.07 15.64
N LEU A 17 -1.26 12.45 15.12
CA LEU A 17 -1.14 13.48 14.10
C LEU A 17 -1.91 13.11 12.82
N ILE A 18 -1.77 11.88 12.34
CA ILE A 18 -2.48 11.43 11.14
C ILE A 18 -3.98 11.50 11.35
N GLU A 19 -4.51 11.12 12.50
CA GLU A 19 -5.95 11.24 12.76
C GLU A 19 -6.45 12.70 12.74
N GLU A 20 -5.68 13.63 13.31
CA GLU A 20 -6.00 15.06 13.25
C GLU A 20 -6.02 15.56 11.80
N VAL A 21 -5.06 15.12 10.98
CA VAL A 21 -5.02 15.42 9.55
C VAL A 21 -6.27 14.87 8.85
N LEU A 22 -6.66 13.61 9.11
CA LEU A 22 -7.86 13.01 8.50
C LEU A 22 -9.13 13.79 8.86
N LEU A 23 -9.25 14.28 10.10
CA LEU A 23 -10.38 15.11 10.53
C LEU A 23 -10.44 16.43 9.78
N LEU A 24 -9.30 17.09 9.56
CA LEU A 24 -9.23 18.32 8.76
C LEU A 24 -9.66 18.07 7.31
N GLN A 25 -9.23 16.95 6.73
CA GLN A 25 -9.62 16.57 5.37
C GLN A 25 -11.12 16.30 5.26
N LEU A 26 -11.71 15.57 6.21
CA LEU A 26 -13.16 15.34 6.27
C LEU A 26 -13.93 16.67 6.28
N GLN A 27 -13.52 17.64 7.09
CA GLN A 27 -14.16 18.96 7.15
C GLN A 27 -14.05 19.73 5.83
N GLN A 28 -12.91 19.67 5.13
CA GLN A 28 -12.74 20.30 3.82
C GLN A 28 -13.63 19.65 2.76
N ILE A 29 -13.77 18.33 2.81
CA ILE A 29 -14.62 17.58 1.87
C ILE A 29 -16.09 17.90 2.10
N GLU A 30 -16.56 17.92 3.34
CA GLU A 30 -17.93 18.32 3.67
C GLU A 30 -18.28 19.68 3.08
N ARG A 31 -17.37 20.66 3.21
CA ARG A 31 -17.50 22.02 2.68
C ARG A 31 -17.24 22.15 1.17
N SER A 32 -16.86 21.08 0.49
CA SER A 32 -16.47 21.09 -0.93
C SER A 32 -15.30 22.04 -1.25
N THR A 33 -14.36 22.22 -0.31
CA THR A 33 -13.17 23.08 -0.48
C THR A 33 -11.88 22.27 -0.61
N TYR A 34 -11.97 20.98 -0.93
CA TYR A 34 -10.85 20.06 -1.02
C TYR A 34 -10.27 20.03 -2.43
N VAL A 35 -9.00 19.66 -2.53
CA VAL A 35 -8.33 19.36 -3.80
C VAL A 35 -7.89 17.91 -3.77
N LEU A 36 -8.40 17.12 -4.71
CA LEU A 36 -7.96 15.74 -4.94
C LEU A 36 -7.32 15.64 -6.32
N ARG A 37 -6.07 15.18 -6.37
CA ARG A 37 -5.28 15.01 -7.59
C ARG A 37 -5.18 13.53 -7.97
N PHE A 38 -5.10 13.29 -9.26
CA PHE A 38 -4.83 11.98 -9.83
C PHE A 38 -3.69 12.13 -10.84
N PRO A 39 -2.81 11.12 -10.99
CA PRO A 39 -1.91 11.09 -12.12
C PRO A 39 -2.71 10.99 -13.42
N PRO A 40 -2.14 11.43 -14.55
CA PRO A 40 -2.70 11.11 -15.85
C PRO A 40 -2.76 9.59 -16.01
N LEU A 41 -3.95 9.06 -16.30
CA LEU A 41 -4.20 7.63 -16.48
C LEU A 41 -3.69 7.16 -17.85
N ARG A 42 -2.37 7.20 -18.05
CA ARG A 42 -1.67 6.74 -19.26
C ARG A 42 -0.48 5.87 -18.84
N ASP A 43 -0.12 4.93 -19.72
CA ASP A 43 1.14 4.18 -19.64
C ASP A 43 1.37 3.43 -18.31
N TYR A 44 0.53 2.41 -18.07
CA TYR A 44 0.82 1.36 -17.07
C TYR A 44 2.02 0.53 -17.54
N VAL A 45 3.22 1.05 -17.32
CA VAL A 45 4.47 0.42 -17.71
C VAL A 45 5.22 0.01 -16.46
N MET A 46 5.75 -1.19 -16.39
CA MET A 46 6.42 -1.67 -15.17
C MET A 46 7.86 -1.19 -15.02
N GLU A 47 8.49 -0.75 -16.10
CA GLU A 47 9.90 -0.41 -16.12
C GLU A 47 10.06 0.98 -16.73
N ALA A 48 10.31 1.97 -15.87
CA ALA A 48 10.68 3.31 -16.26
C ALA A 48 11.92 3.72 -15.48
N ALA A 49 13.02 3.98 -16.18
CA ALA A 49 14.32 4.21 -15.57
C ALA A 49 14.26 5.35 -14.52
N GLY A 50 14.58 5.01 -13.27
CA GLY A 50 14.55 5.97 -12.16
C GLY A 50 13.18 6.20 -11.51
N LEU A 51 12.10 5.60 -12.02
CA LEU A 51 10.78 5.62 -11.37
C LEU A 51 10.54 4.29 -10.66
N HIS A 52 9.70 4.32 -9.63
CA HIS A 52 9.20 3.12 -8.97
C HIS A 52 7.69 3.01 -9.16
N PHE A 53 7.11 1.86 -8.89
CA PHE A 53 5.66 1.66 -8.94
C PHE A 53 5.23 0.74 -7.79
N HIS A 54 3.95 0.81 -7.42
CA HIS A 54 3.36 0.01 -6.35
C HIS A 54 2.27 -0.91 -6.90
N PHE A 55 2.12 -2.07 -6.27
CA PHE A 55 1.09 -3.07 -6.62
C PHE A 55 -0.29 -2.77 -6.04
N SER A 56 -0.35 -1.85 -5.08
CA SER A 56 -1.59 -1.33 -4.51
C SER A 56 -1.65 0.18 -4.76
N PRO A 57 -2.85 0.76 -4.89
CA PRO A 57 -2.98 2.21 -4.84
C PRO A 57 -2.45 2.78 -3.53
N GLU A 58 -1.98 4.02 -3.61
CA GLU A 58 -1.55 4.83 -2.49
C GLU A 58 -2.36 6.12 -2.41
N PHE A 59 -2.49 6.63 -1.20
CA PHE A 59 -3.17 7.87 -0.90
C PHE A 59 -2.23 8.82 -0.17
N VAL A 60 -2.08 10.03 -0.69
CA VAL A 60 -1.11 11.00 -0.19
C VAL A 60 -1.82 12.26 0.27
N ILE A 61 -1.41 12.82 1.40
CA ILE A 61 -1.90 14.09 1.95
C ILE A 61 -0.69 15.01 2.18
N GLY A 62 -0.68 16.19 1.56
CA GLY A 62 0.34 17.19 1.80
C GLY A 62 0.14 17.87 3.16
N LEU A 63 1.23 18.09 3.94
CA LEU A 63 1.16 18.81 5.23
C LEU A 63 1.95 20.11 5.22
N THR A 64 3.24 20.06 4.90
CA THR A 64 4.13 21.22 4.85
C THR A 64 5.04 21.10 3.63
N GLY A 65 5.26 22.21 2.92
CA GLY A 65 5.93 22.15 1.62
C GLY A 65 5.01 21.58 0.55
N ALA A 66 5.59 20.90 -0.44
CA ALA A 66 4.83 20.23 -1.48
C ALA A 66 5.54 18.96 -1.95
N SER A 67 4.76 17.94 -2.33
CA SER A 67 5.26 16.74 -2.99
C SER A 67 5.25 16.97 -4.50
N GLN A 68 6.42 16.93 -5.14
CA GLN A 68 6.52 16.96 -6.60
C GLN A 68 6.51 15.53 -7.12
N PHE A 69 5.42 15.13 -7.76
CA PHE A 69 5.31 13.84 -8.42
C PHE A 69 5.76 13.96 -9.88
N HIS A 70 6.69 13.10 -10.27
CA HIS A 70 7.13 12.92 -11.65
C HIS A 70 6.68 11.56 -12.16
N PHE A 71 5.98 11.55 -13.29
CA PHE A 71 5.55 10.37 -14.04
C PHE A 71 6.35 10.30 -15.35
N ILE A 72 6.04 9.33 -16.21
CA ILE A 72 6.79 9.14 -17.47
C ILE A 72 6.71 10.39 -18.38
N HIS A 73 5.53 10.99 -18.50
CA HIS A 73 5.27 12.09 -19.44
C HIS A 73 4.74 13.37 -18.79
N ASP A 74 4.45 13.32 -17.49
CA ASP A 74 3.72 14.36 -16.79
C ASP A 74 4.28 14.55 -15.38
N GLU A 75 3.90 15.66 -14.77
CA GLU A 75 4.19 15.95 -13.37
C GLU A 75 3.04 16.73 -12.74
N PHE A 76 2.88 16.58 -11.43
CA PHE A 76 2.07 17.52 -10.66
C PHE A 76 2.68 17.78 -9.28
N SER A 77 2.38 18.96 -8.75
CA SER A 77 2.71 19.32 -7.37
C SER A 77 1.50 19.12 -6.48
N LEU A 78 1.69 18.45 -5.35
CA LEU A 78 0.70 18.30 -4.28
C LEU A 78 1.07 19.25 -3.13
N ALA A 79 0.29 20.30 -2.94
CA ALA A 79 0.52 21.28 -1.89
C ALA A 79 0.00 20.84 -0.51
N ALA A 80 0.32 21.61 0.53
CA ALA A 80 -0.25 21.42 1.86
C ALA A 80 -1.79 21.42 1.83
N CYS A 81 -2.38 20.49 2.59
CA CYS A 81 -3.81 20.20 2.65
C CYS A 81 -4.44 19.62 1.37
N GLU A 82 -3.69 19.46 0.28
CA GLU A 82 -4.19 18.74 -0.90
C GLU A 82 -4.01 17.22 -0.73
N MET A 83 -4.84 16.46 -1.44
CA MET A 83 -4.81 15.00 -1.45
C MET A 83 -4.48 14.47 -2.86
N ALA A 84 -3.86 13.30 -2.94
CA ALA A 84 -3.67 12.58 -4.19
C ALA A 84 -4.01 11.09 -4.04
N VAL A 85 -4.58 10.51 -5.10
CA VAL A 85 -4.66 9.06 -5.28
C VAL A 85 -3.64 8.68 -6.35
N ILE A 86 -2.70 7.79 -6.01
CA ILE A 86 -1.78 7.18 -6.96
C ILE A 86 -2.26 5.75 -7.22
N PRO A 87 -2.84 5.44 -8.40
CA PRO A 87 -3.30 4.10 -8.72
C PRO A 87 -2.16 3.07 -8.75
N ALA A 88 -2.51 1.80 -8.54
CA ALA A 88 -1.57 0.71 -8.71
C ALA A 88 -0.98 0.67 -10.12
N GLY A 89 0.30 0.31 -10.22
CA GLY A 89 0.99 0.11 -11.50
C GLY A 89 1.38 1.39 -12.25
N ILE A 90 1.19 2.58 -11.68
CA ILE A 90 1.63 3.85 -12.27
C ILE A 90 3.09 4.13 -11.84
N PRO A 91 4.06 4.19 -12.75
CA PRO A 91 5.42 4.58 -12.42
C PRO A 91 5.51 6.03 -12.02
N HIS A 92 6.12 6.28 -10.87
CA HIS A 92 6.33 7.61 -10.36
C HIS A 92 7.59 7.74 -9.52
N ARG A 93 7.97 8.99 -9.27
CA ARG A 93 8.91 9.38 -8.24
C ARG A 93 8.37 10.60 -7.53
N GLU A 94 8.44 10.58 -6.22
CA GLU A 94 8.13 11.74 -5.39
C GLU A 94 9.42 12.47 -4.99
N LEU A 95 9.46 13.78 -5.19
CA LEU A 95 10.52 14.65 -4.74
C LEU A 95 9.97 15.73 -3.80
N PRO A 96 10.55 15.89 -2.60
CA PRO A 96 10.07 16.88 -1.65
C PRO A 96 10.49 18.29 -2.05
N ARG A 97 9.54 19.22 -2.08
CA ARG A 97 9.78 20.67 -2.14
C ARG A 97 9.56 21.27 -0.75
N MET A 98 10.63 21.79 -0.16
CA MET A 98 10.58 22.36 1.18
C MET A 98 9.88 23.72 1.20
N SER A 99 9.13 24.00 2.26
CA SER A 99 8.67 25.33 2.63
C SER A 99 9.23 25.68 4.00
N ALA A 100 9.80 26.88 4.15
CA ALA A 100 10.50 27.29 5.37
C ALA A 100 11.53 26.26 5.89
N GLY A 101 12.19 25.54 4.96
CA GLY A 101 13.20 24.53 5.29
C GLY A 101 12.65 23.19 5.81
N VAL A 102 11.34 22.94 5.70
CA VAL A 102 10.68 21.70 6.12
C VAL A 102 9.78 21.17 5.00
N PHE A 103 9.73 19.85 4.85
CA PHE A 103 8.75 19.13 4.05
C PHE A 103 8.09 18.04 4.91
N GLN A 104 6.77 17.90 4.80
CA GLN A 104 6.01 16.81 5.43
C GLN A 104 4.80 16.42 4.58
N ASN A 105 4.56 15.11 4.48
CA ASN A 105 3.35 14.52 3.89
C ASN A 105 2.90 13.30 4.75
N VAL A 106 1.68 12.84 4.48
CA VAL A 106 1.21 11.52 4.91
C VAL A 106 1.04 10.66 3.68
N VAL A 107 1.60 9.45 3.69
CA VAL A 107 1.35 8.41 2.68
C VAL A 107 0.62 7.25 3.34
N VAL A 108 -0.47 6.82 2.74
CA VAL A 108 -1.27 5.68 3.16
C VAL A 108 -1.28 4.66 2.04
N SER A 109 -0.76 3.49 2.34
CA SER A 109 -0.68 2.39 1.38
C SER A 109 -1.31 1.15 2.00
N VAL A 110 -1.89 0.29 1.18
CA VAL A 110 -2.61 -0.90 1.66
C VAL A 110 -1.95 -2.16 1.12
N TYR A 111 -1.66 -3.10 2.00
CA TYR A 111 -1.01 -4.35 1.65
C TYR A 111 -1.63 -5.49 2.45
N ASN A 112 -2.41 -6.35 1.80
CA ASN A 112 -2.59 -7.74 2.25
C ASN A 112 -2.94 -7.90 3.75
N GLN A 113 -4.10 -7.37 4.13
CA GLN A 113 -4.64 -7.25 5.50
C GLN A 113 -4.06 -6.14 6.37
N THR A 114 -3.07 -5.41 5.88
CA THR A 114 -2.40 -4.36 6.63
C THR A 114 -2.55 -3.01 5.93
N VAL A 115 -2.88 -1.98 6.71
CA VAL A 115 -2.81 -0.58 6.30
C VAL A 115 -1.48 -0.01 6.81
N CYS A 116 -0.65 0.51 5.90
CA CYS A 116 0.58 1.20 6.24
C CYS A 116 0.33 2.70 6.25
N LEU A 117 0.64 3.35 7.36
CA LEU A 117 0.61 4.81 7.48
C LEU A 117 2.05 5.30 7.60
N GLN A 118 2.43 6.28 6.80
CA GLN A 118 3.75 6.88 6.82
C GLN A 118 3.61 8.39 6.97
N LEU A 119 4.28 8.96 7.97
CA LEU A 119 4.59 10.38 8.07
C LEU A 119 6.01 10.55 7.56
N GLN A 120 6.16 11.10 6.35
CA GLN A 120 7.47 11.39 5.79
C GLN A 120 7.82 12.85 6.09
N SER A 121 9.08 13.09 6.46
CA SER A 121 9.56 14.43 6.80
C SER A 121 11.01 14.63 6.36
N GLN A 122 11.30 15.82 5.82
CA GLN A 122 12.66 16.22 5.49
C GLN A 122 12.93 17.64 5.97
N HIS A 123 14.13 17.87 6.49
CA HIS A 123 14.57 19.16 6.98
C HIS A 123 15.79 19.63 6.19
N SER A 124 15.86 20.91 5.84
CA SER A 124 17.01 21.52 5.14
C SER A 124 18.35 21.32 5.86
N THR A 125 18.33 21.13 7.18
CA THR A 125 19.51 20.94 8.02
C THR A 125 19.96 19.49 8.15
N ARG A 126 19.24 18.53 7.55
CA ARG A 126 19.54 17.09 7.63
C ARG A 126 19.35 16.43 6.28
N GLU A 127 20.35 15.67 5.84
CA GLU A 127 20.22 14.86 4.63
C GLU A 127 19.30 13.65 4.86
N GLY A 128 18.51 13.34 3.82
CA GLY A 128 17.64 12.17 3.77
C GLY A 128 16.23 12.40 4.31
N MET A 129 15.29 11.64 3.75
CA MET A 129 13.91 11.56 4.23
C MET A 129 13.85 10.77 5.54
N GLN A 130 13.17 11.31 6.55
CA GLN A 130 12.79 10.59 7.76
C GLN A 130 11.37 10.07 7.59
N VAL A 131 11.17 8.77 7.80
CA VAL A 131 9.85 8.14 7.65
C VAL A 131 9.45 7.48 8.96
N ASP A 132 8.48 8.07 9.64
CA ASP A 132 7.80 7.47 10.78
C ASP A 132 6.59 6.69 10.27
N GLN A 133 6.54 5.39 10.49
CA GLN A 133 5.47 4.56 9.93
C GLN A 133 4.89 3.54 10.91
N CYS A 134 3.64 3.19 10.70
CA CYS A 134 2.94 2.15 11.44
C CYS A 134 2.15 1.21 10.51
N TYR A 135 1.86 0.03 11.04
CA TYR A 135 1.15 -1.05 10.34
C TYR A 135 -0.07 -1.43 11.15
N LEU A 136 -1.25 -1.27 10.56
CA LEU A 136 -2.53 -1.53 11.20
C LEU A 136 -3.21 -2.69 10.47
N ASP A 137 -3.30 -3.84 11.12
CA ASP A 137 -4.06 -4.96 10.56
C ASP A 137 -5.55 -4.66 10.63
N SER A 138 -6.25 -4.88 9.52
CA SER A 138 -7.69 -4.67 9.46
C SER A 138 -8.33 -5.53 8.37
N PRO A 139 -9.47 -6.20 8.65
CA PRO A 139 -10.23 -6.87 7.60
C PRO A 139 -10.83 -5.88 6.58
N LYS A 140 -10.87 -4.58 6.92
CA LYS A 140 -11.35 -3.50 6.03
C LYS A 140 -10.30 -3.00 5.04
N PHE A 141 -9.08 -3.57 5.03
CA PHE A 141 -8.02 -3.15 4.11
C PHE A 141 -8.46 -3.21 2.63
N ALA A 142 -9.11 -4.31 2.21
CA ALA A 142 -9.53 -4.51 0.83
C ALA A 142 -10.57 -3.46 0.40
N LEU A 143 -11.39 -3.01 1.35
CA LEU A 143 -12.37 -1.95 1.13
C LEU A 143 -11.68 -0.59 0.88
N LEU A 144 -10.61 -0.27 1.62
CA LEU A 144 -9.84 0.94 1.38
C LEU A 144 -9.21 0.96 -0.02
N ALA A 145 -8.58 -0.15 -0.43
CA ALA A 145 -8.01 -0.28 -1.77
C ALA A 145 -9.10 -0.16 -2.86
N ALA A 146 -10.25 -0.80 -2.66
CA ALA A 146 -11.39 -0.69 -3.57
C ALA A 146 -11.85 0.76 -3.74
N TYR A 147 -12.01 1.53 -2.66
CA TYR A 147 -12.39 2.94 -2.77
C TYR A 147 -11.39 3.78 -3.58
N LEU A 148 -10.08 3.55 -3.41
CA LEU A 148 -9.06 4.27 -4.18
C LEU A 148 -9.14 3.93 -5.68
N ASN A 149 -9.32 2.65 -6.00
CA ASN A 149 -9.46 2.20 -7.39
C ASN A 149 -10.72 2.77 -8.04
N GLU A 150 -11.88 2.69 -7.37
CA GLU A 150 -13.14 3.24 -7.88
C GLU A 150 -13.05 4.77 -8.07
N MET A 151 -12.39 5.49 -7.16
CA MET A 151 -12.14 6.93 -7.35
C MET A 151 -11.29 7.22 -8.59
N ALA A 152 -10.28 6.41 -8.86
CA ALA A 152 -9.46 6.54 -10.05
C ALA A 152 -10.27 6.22 -11.33
N GLU A 153 -11.18 5.25 -11.30
CA GLU A 153 -12.08 4.95 -12.43
C GLU A 153 -13.10 6.06 -12.70
N PHE A 154 -13.66 6.66 -11.64
CA PHE A 154 -14.55 7.82 -11.79
C PHE A 154 -13.82 9.08 -12.27
N HIS A 155 -12.50 9.15 -12.13
CA HIS A 155 -11.75 10.32 -12.52
C HIS A 155 -11.77 10.50 -14.05
N ASN A 156 -12.53 11.50 -14.50
CA ASN A 156 -12.50 11.95 -15.89
C ASN A 156 -11.57 13.17 -16.01
N PRO A 157 -10.37 13.04 -16.59
CA PRO A 157 -9.40 14.13 -16.69
C PRO A 157 -9.88 15.30 -17.58
N HIS A 158 -10.97 15.11 -18.33
CA HIS A 158 -11.56 16.13 -19.20
C HIS A 158 -12.87 16.73 -18.66
N GLY A 159 -13.32 16.32 -17.47
CA GLY A 159 -14.51 16.87 -16.83
C GLY A 159 -14.27 18.23 -16.18
N ALA A 160 -15.21 19.16 -16.33
CA ALA A 160 -15.14 20.50 -15.73
C ALA A 160 -15.37 20.49 -14.20
N GLU A 161 -16.05 19.46 -13.68
CA GLU A 161 -16.34 19.29 -12.25
C GLU A 161 -15.93 17.89 -11.78
N GLN A 162 -15.50 17.78 -10.52
CA GLN A 162 -15.27 16.46 -9.91
C GLN A 162 -16.62 15.74 -9.71
N PRO A 163 -16.76 14.48 -10.16
CA PRO A 163 -17.98 13.70 -9.97
C PRO A 163 -18.34 13.58 -8.48
N LEU A 164 -19.63 13.73 -8.15
CA LEU A 164 -20.15 13.53 -6.79
C LEU A 164 -19.80 12.15 -6.22
N GLY A 165 -19.65 11.14 -7.08
CA GLY A 165 -19.18 9.81 -6.71
C GLY A 165 -17.80 9.81 -6.04
N ILE A 166 -16.86 10.62 -6.53
CA ILE A 166 -15.52 10.77 -5.93
C ILE A 166 -15.65 11.32 -4.51
N LYS A 167 -16.46 12.37 -4.31
CA LYS A 167 -16.70 12.95 -2.97
C LYS A 167 -17.24 11.90 -2.00
N GLY A 168 -18.22 11.09 -2.43
CA GLY A 168 -18.82 10.04 -1.61
C GLY A 168 -17.81 8.95 -1.23
N LEU A 169 -17.03 8.47 -2.19
CA LEU A 169 -15.98 7.46 -1.96
C LEU A 169 -14.87 8.00 -1.07
N LEU A 170 -14.47 9.25 -1.23
CA LEU A 170 -13.43 9.88 -0.43
C LEU A 170 -13.85 10.01 1.05
N LEU A 171 -15.11 10.41 1.32
CA LEU A 171 -15.66 10.42 2.68
C LEU A 171 -15.66 9.01 3.29
N ALA A 172 -16.12 8.01 2.54
CA ALA A 172 -16.14 6.62 2.99
C ALA A 172 -14.73 6.08 3.26
N TYR A 173 -13.76 6.42 2.41
CA TYR A 173 -12.35 6.08 2.58
C TYR A 173 -11.76 6.68 3.84
N LEU A 174 -11.86 8.00 4.03
CA LEU A 174 -11.28 8.69 5.18
C LEU A 174 -11.92 8.26 6.50
N ASP A 175 -13.24 8.07 6.56
CA ASP A 175 -13.90 7.58 7.78
C ASP A 175 -13.53 6.13 8.09
N THR A 176 -13.44 5.26 7.06
CA THR A 176 -12.99 3.87 7.24
C THR A 176 -11.57 3.83 7.78
N LEU A 177 -10.66 4.61 7.19
CA LEU A 177 -9.26 4.72 7.62
C LEU A 177 -9.17 5.22 9.07
N ARG A 178 -9.90 6.28 9.40
CA ARG A 178 -9.98 6.82 10.75
C ARG A 178 -10.53 5.80 11.75
N SER A 179 -11.55 5.04 11.37
CA SER A 179 -12.11 3.97 12.21
C SER A 179 -11.06 2.89 12.54
N ILE A 180 -10.22 2.50 11.57
CA ILE A 180 -9.10 1.57 11.77
C ILE A 180 -8.08 2.17 12.73
N ILE A 181 -7.71 3.44 12.53
CA ILE A 181 -6.79 4.16 13.41
C ILE A 181 -7.31 4.19 14.85
N ILE A 182 -8.56 4.59 15.07
CA ILE A 182 -9.16 4.68 16.41
C ILE A 182 -9.16 3.32 17.11
N GLN A 183 -9.50 2.25 16.40
CA GLN A 183 -9.47 0.89 16.95
C GLN A 183 -8.05 0.43 17.30
N SER A 184 -7.03 0.99 16.64
CA SER A 184 -5.62 0.67 16.88
C SER A 184 -4.96 1.46 18.02
N ARG A 185 -5.64 2.47 18.61
CA ARG A 185 -5.09 3.41 19.61
C ARG A 185 -4.66 2.82 20.97
N LYS A 186 -4.76 1.50 21.19
CA LYS A 186 -4.14 0.90 22.38
C LYS A 186 -2.62 1.05 22.29
N ALA A 187 -1.97 1.53 23.35
CA ALA A 187 -0.51 1.69 23.37
C ALA A 187 0.15 0.39 22.88
N PRO A 188 0.89 0.41 21.75
CA PRO A 188 1.47 -0.80 21.22
C PRO A 188 2.54 -1.31 22.19
N THR A 189 2.55 -2.62 22.43
CA THR A 189 3.62 -3.28 23.18
C THR A 189 4.93 -3.21 22.39
N ILE A 190 6.06 -3.44 23.06
CA ILE A 190 7.38 -3.49 22.39
C ILE A 190 7.38 -4.58 21.32
N GLU A 191 6.70 -5.68 21.59
CA GLU A 191 6.45 -6.81 20.70
C GLU A 191 5.71 -6.38 19.43
N LYS A 192 4.60 -5.64 19.56
CA LYS A 192 3.85 -5.12 18.41
C LYS A 192 4.67 -4.15 17.56
N LEU A 193 5.49 -3.32 18.19
CA LEU A 193 6.42 -2.44 17.48
C LEU A 193 7.49 -3.24 16.74
N LYS A 194 8.02 -4.30 17.36
CA LYS A 194 8.95 -5.23 16.72
C LYS A 194 8.32 -5.89 15.50
N ILE A 195 7.08 -6.39 15.59
CA ILE A 195 6.38 -7.02 14.46
C ILE A 195 6.04 -6.00 13.36
N SER A 196 5.65 -4.78 13.72
CA SER A 196 5.48 -3.68 12.76
C SER A 196 6.75 -3.42 11.96
N GLN A 197 7.91 -3.41 12.64
CA GLN A 197 9.21 -3.26 11.99
C GLN A 197 9.58 -4.47 11.10
N VAL A 198 9.20 -5.69 11.49
CA VAL A 198 9.39 -6.87 10.63
C VAL A 198 8.56 -6.74 9.35
N LYS A 199 7.28 -6.34 9.45
CA LYS A 199 6.42 -6.12 8.28
C LYS A 199 7.02 -5.05 7.36
N LYS A 200 7.59 -3.98 7.92
CA LYS A 200 8.36 -2.98 7.17
C LYS A 200 9.48 -3.60 6.33
N LEU A 201 10.38 -4.31 7.00
CA LEU A 201 11.55 -4.90 6.34
C LEU A 201 11.14 -5.93 5.27
N VAL A 202 10.04 -6.66 5.49
CA VAL A 202 9.50 -7.57 4.47
C VAL A 202 9.05 -6.80 3.23
N GLN A 203 8.31 -5.70 3.38
CA GLN A 203 7.83 -4.92 2.24
C GLN A 203 8.98 -4.25 1.47
N GLU A 204 9.92 -3.61 2.18
CA GLU A 204 11.07 -2.90 1.58
C GLU A 204 12.01 -3.83 0.80
N HIS A 205 12.02 -5.12 1.15
CA HIS A 205 12.92 -6.10 0.56
C HIS A 205 12.18 -7.26 -0.13
N LEU A 206 10.91 -7.07 -0.49
CA LEU A 206 10.04 -8.15 -0.99
C LEU A 206 10.63 -8.84 -2.24
N GLY A 207 11.14 -8.03 -3.18
CA GLY A 207 11.79 -8.49 -4.41
C GLY A 207 13.21 -9.06 -4.22
N SER A 208 13.78 -8.98 -3.01
CA SER A 208 15.10 -9.54 -2.74
C SER A 208 15.01 -11.03 -2.43
N SER A 209 15.79 -11.87 -3.11
CA SER A 209 15.89 -13.30 -2.78
C SER A 209 16.51 -13.55 -1.40
N SER A 210 17.31 -12.62 -0.87
CA SER A 210 17.93 -12.73 0.45
C SER A 210 16.98 -12.51 1.62
N LEU A 211 15.77 -11.99 1.37
CA LEU A 211 14.75 -11.79 2.38
C LEU A 211 14.34 -13.14 2.98
N SER A 212 14.70 -13.34 4.25
CA SER A 212 14.44 -14.57 5.00
C SER A 212 14.19 -14.27 6.47
N VAL A 213 13.57 -15.22 7.19
CA VAL A 213 13.37 -15.13 8.65
C VAL A 213 14.69 -14.88 9.37
N ARG A 214 15.76 -15.54 8.94
CA ARG A 214 17.10 -15.40 9.54
C ARG A 214 17.62 -13.98 9.37
N TRP A 215 17.56 -13.45 8.14
CA TRP A 215 18.00 -12.09 7.84
C TRP A 215 17.21 -11.04 8.65
N LEU A 216 15.88 -11.21 8.75
CA LEU A 216 15.04 -10.36 9.59
C LEU A 216 15.42 -10.44 11.07
N ALA A 217 15.67 -11.63 11.60
CA ALA A 217 16.04 -11.84 12.99
C ALA A 217 17.39 -11.20 13.34
N GLU A 218 18.36 -11.29 12.44
CA GLU A 218 19.68 -10.63 12.56
C GLU A 218 19.52 -9.10 12.64
N LEU A 219 18.71 -8.49 11.76
CA LEU A 219 18.40 -7.05 11.82
C LEU A 219 17.63 -6.64 13.08
N MET A 220 16.75 -7.51 13.57
CA MET A 220 15.98 -7.28 14.80
C MET A 220 16.72 -7.66 16.07
N HIS A 221 18.00 -8.06 15.97
CA HIS A 221 18.86 -8.47 17.07
C HIS A 221 18.23 -9.54 17.98
N CYS A 222 17.66 -10.58 17.37
CA CYS A 222 17.04 -11.70 18.08
C CYS A 222 17.24 -13.03 17.33
N SER A 223 16.83 -14.15 17.93
CA SER A 223 16.90 -15.44 17.24
C SER A 223 15.76 -15.60 16.22
N PRO A 224 15.99 -16.36 15.12
CA PRO A 224 14.96 -16.68 14.13
C PRO A 224 13.70 -17.33 14.73
N ASP A 225 13.89 -18.23 15.69
CA ASP A 225 12.80 -18.95 16.36
C ASP A 225 11.95 -18.00 17.21
N TYR A 226 12.60 -17.11 17.98
CA TYR A 226 11.89 -16.10 18.76
C TYR A 226 11.10 -15.16 17.85
N LEU A 227 11.71 -14.69 16.75
CA LEU A 227 11.02 -13.79 15.82
C LEU A 227 9.82 -14.47 15.17
N SER A 228 9.98 -15.72 14.73
CA SER A 228 8.90 -16.50 14.11
C SER A 228 7.76 -16.76 15.10
N HIS A 229 8.10 -17.14 16.33
CA HIS A 229 7.11 -17.37 17.38
C HIS A 229 6.35 -16.08 17.72
N LEU A 230 7.07 -14.97 17.91
CA LEU A 230 6.47 -13.68 18.21
C LEU A 230 5.54 -13.22 17.09
N PHE A 231 6.00 -13.35 15.83
CA PHE A 231 5.20 -13.00 14.67
C PHE A 231 3.93 -13.85 14.61
N HIS A 232 4.02 -15.15 14.89
CA HIS A 232 2.86 -16.03 14.92
C HIS A 232 1.86 -15.68 16.02
N ILE A 233 2.31 -15.37 17.24
CA ILE A 233 1.42 -14.91 18.32
C ILE A 233 0.67 -13.64 17.89
N GLU A 234 1.40 -12.66 17.37
CA GLU A 234 0.82 -11.33 17.08
C GLU A 234 -0.04 -11.31 15.81
N THR A 235 0.29 -12.11 14.80
CA THR A 235 -0.36 -12.06 13.47
C THR A 235 -1.21 -13.28 13.15
N GLN A 236 -1.12 -14.35 13.95
CA GLN A 236 -1.71 -15.67 13.67
C GLN A 236 -1.19 -16.32 12.36
N GLU A 237 -0.06 -15.85 11.83
CA GLU A 237 0.58 -16.35 10.61
C GLU A 237 2.06 -16.64 10.90
N TYR A 238 2.64 -17.68 10.27
CA TYR A 238 4.08 -17.92 10.38
C TYR A 238 4.85 -16.94 9.48
N LEU A 239 5.95 -16.37 9.97
CA LEU A 239 6.70 -15.33 9.24
C LEU A 239 7.20 -15.78 7.86
N ALA A 240 7.66 -17.03 7.71
CA ALA A 240 8.06 -17.56 6.41
C ALA A 240 6.87 -17.65 5.42
N SER A 241 5.71 -18.11 5.91
CA SER A 241 4.48 -18.15 5.12
C SER A 241 4.00 -16.76 4.74
N TYR A 242 4.09 -15.80 5.68
CA TYR A 242 3.77 -14.40 5.43
C TYR A 242 4.62 -13.83 4.30
N ILE A 243 5.95 -14.02 4.32
CA ILE A 243 6.83 -13.56 3.22
C ILE A 243 6.40 -14.15 1.88
N ASN A 244 6.21 -15.47 1.82
CA ASN A 244 5.79 -16.14 0.59
C ASN A 244 4.43 -15.65 0.09
N ARG A 245 3.47 -15.46 0.99
CA ARG A 245 2.15 -14.94 0.67
C ARG A 245 2.23 -13.52 0.11
N GLN A 246 2.98 -12.62 0.75
CA GLN A 246 3.19 -11.25 0.23
C GLN A 246 3.79 -11.27 -1.19
N ARG A 247 4.74 -12.17 -1.48
CA ARG A 247 5.31 -12.33 -2.82
C ARG A 247 4.30 -12.87 -3.84
N VAL A 248 3.49 -13.85 -3.44
CA VAL A 248 2.41 -14.40 -4.29
C VAL A 248 1.37 -13.34 -4.59
N ASP A 249 0.97 -12.55 -3.60
CA ASP A 249 -0.03 -11.49 -3.76
C ASP A 249 0.49 -10.42 -4.73
N ALA A 250 1.75 -10.00 -4.62
CA ALA A 250 2.39 -9.11 -5.61
C ALA A 250 2.42 -9.75 -7.02
N ALA A 251 2.75 -11.04 -7.11
CA ALA A 251 2.73 -11.77 -8.38
C ALA A 251 1.32 -11.88 -8.97
N MET A 252 0.27 -12.01 -8.16
CA MET A 252 -1.11 -12.03 -8.64
C MET A 252 -1.45 -10.75 -9.37
N GLU A 253 -1.04 -9.58 -8.86
CA GLU A 253 -1.30 -8.33 -9.59
C GLU A 253 -0.47 -8.22 -10.87
N LEU A 254 0.80 -8.62 -10.84
CA LEU A 254 1.62 -8.71 -12.05
C LEU A 254 1.00 -9.58 -13.14
N LEU A 255 0.39 -10.70 -12.74
CA LEU A 255 -0.28 -11.59 -13.68
C LEU A 255 -1.53 -10.98 -14.31
N LYS A 256 -2.20 -10.03 -13.63
CA LYS A 256 -3.39 -9.33 -14.14
C LYS A 256 -3.04 -8.13 -15.01
N THR A 257 -2.01 -7.37 -14.64
CA THR A 257 -1.77 -6.03 -15.19
C THR A 257 -0.58 -5.95 -16.14
N SER A 258 0.23 -7.00 -16.27
CA SER A 258 1.44 -6.99 -17.09
C SER A 258 1.54 -8.15 -18.07
N ALA A 259 2.32 -7.93 -19.14
CA ALA A 259 2.68 -8.96 -20.13
C ALA A 259 3.92 -9.79 -19.75
N LEU A 260 4.49 -9.59 -18.55
CA LEU A 260 5.71 -10.29 -18.12
C LEU A 260 5.52 -11.80 -18.15
N THR A 261 6.60 -12.52 -18.45
CA THR A 261 6.62 -13.98 -18.34
C THR A 261 6.50 -14.40 -16.88
N ILE A 262 5.99 -15.62 -16.65
CA ILE A 262 5.91 -16.22 -15.31
C ILE A 262 7.29 -16.24 -14.62
N SER A 263 8.36 -16.41 -15.40
CA SER A 263 9.74 -16.43 -14.90
C SER A 263 10.20 -15.05 -14.44
N GLU A 264 9.95 -14.00 -15.22
CA GLU A 264 10.30 -12.62 -14.84
C GLU A 264 9.54 -12.20 -13.58
N ILE A 265 8.25 -12.54 -13.50
CA ILE A 265 7.43 -12.29 -12.31
C ILE A 265 8.01 -13.01 -11.09
N ALA A 266 8.37 -14.29 -11.22
CA ALA A 266 8.94 -15.06 -10.12
C ALA A 266 10.20 -14.40 -9.54
N PHE A 267 11.14 -14.01 -10.41
CA PHE A 267 12.36 -13.35 -9.98
C PHE A 267 12.10 -11.94 -9.44
N GLY A 268 11.23 -11.16 -10.09
CA GLY A 268 10.88 -9.80 -9.69
C GLY A 268 10.24 -9.71 -8.31
N VAL A 269 9.50 -10.74 -7.89
CA VAL A 269 8.94 -10.83 -6.53
C VAL A 269 9.85 -11.58 -5.56
N GLY A 270 11.11 -11.87 -5.92
CA GLY A 270 12.12 -12.39 -4.99
C GLY A 270 12.18 -13.90 -4.82
N PHE A 271 11.58 -14.70 -5.71
CA PHE A 271 11.83 -16.15 -5.72
C PHE A 271 13.13 -16.48 -6.46
N GLU A 272 13.89 -17.44 -5.91
CA GLU A 272 15.15 -17.92 -6.53
C GLU A 272 14.92 -18.86 -7.73
N SER A 273 13.73 -19.43 -7.87
CA SER A 273 13.39 -20.23 -9.04
C SER A 273 11.91 -20.13 -9.43
N PRO A 274 11.59 -20.08 -10.74
CA PRO A 274 10.21 -20.11 -11.23
C PRO A 274 9.44 -21.39 -10.86
N ALA A 275 10.15 -22.50 -10.68
CA ALA A 275 9.56 -23.78 -10.28
C ALA A 275 9.04 -23.73 -8.84
N TYR A 276 9.88 -23.26 -7.90
CA TYR A 276 9.46 -23.07 -6.51
C TYR A 276 8.36 -22.02 -6.39
N PHE A 277 8.48 -20.90 -7.12
CA PHE A 277 7.41 -19.91 -7.23
C PHE A 277 6.08 -20.54 -7.65
N SER A 278 6.06 -21.32 -8.72
CA SER A 278 4.83 -21.92 -9.24
C SER A 278 4.19 -22.89 -8.23
N GLN A 279 5.01 -23.62 -7.48
CA GLN A 279 4.54 -24.50 -6.41
C GLN A 279 3.89 -23.70 -5.27
N VAL A 280 4.57 -22.66 -4.77
CA VAL A 280 4.07 -21.81 -3.68
C VAL A 280 2.82 -21.05 -4.15
N PHE A 281 2.83 -20.48 -5.34
CA PHE A 281 1.69 -19.79 -5.93
C PHE A 281 0.47 -20.70 -6.01
N LYS A 282 0.64 -21.95 -6.45
CA LYS A 282 -0.45 -22.94 -6.50
C LYS A 282 -0.94 -23.33 -5.11
N GLN A 283 -0.06 -23.44 -4.13
CA GLN A 283 -0.47 -23.72 -2.75
C GLN A 283 -1.31 -22.60 -2.15
N VAL A 284 -0.95 -21.35 -2.43
CA VAL A 284 -1.63 -20.16 -1.89
C VAL A 284 -2.95 -19.87 -2.65
N THR A 285 -2.94 -19.95 -3.97
CA THR A 285 -4.07 -19.51 -4.82
C THR A 285 -4.95 -20.65 -5.34
N PHE A 286 -4.54 -21.90 -5.09
CA PHE A 286 -5.13 -23.12 -5.65
C PHE A 286 -5.10 -23.21 -7.20
N LYS A 287 -4.41 -22.29 -7.88
CA LYS A 287 -4.26 -22.24 -9.34
C LYS A 287 -2.79 -22.12 -9.72
N THR A 288 -2.40 -22.61 -10.90
CA THR A 288 -1.06 -22.28 -11.41
C THR A 288 -1.02 -20.79 -11.79
N PRO A 289 0.16 -20.14 -11.81
CA PRO A 289 0.28 -18.75 -12.30
C PRO A 289 -0.34 -18.55 -13.69
N GLN A 290 -0.14 -19.52 -14.58
CA GLN A 290 -0.68 -19.49 -15.94
C GLN A 290 -2.21 -19.65 -15.98
N ASP A 291 -2.77 -20.57 -15.20
CA ASP A 291 -4.22 -20.74 -15.09
C ASP A 291 -4.87 -19.51 -14.44
N TYR A 292 -4.20 -18.91 -13.46
CA TYR A 292 -4.65 -17.69 -12.81
C TYR A 292 -4.78 -16.55 -13.82
N ARG A 293 -3.71 -16.26 -14.58
CA ARG A 293 -3.71 -15.25 -15.66
C ARG A 293 -4.86 -15.48 -16.64
N ARG A 294 -5.00 -16.70 -17.15
CA ARG A 294 -6.10 -17.07 -18.07
C ARG A 294 -7.48 -16.89 -17.44
N SER A 295 -7.63 -17.17 -16.15
CA SER A 295 -8.93 -17.05 -15.48
C SER A 295 -9.36 -15.60 -15.29
N VAL A 296 -8.41 -14.68 -15.08
CA VAL A 296 -8.68 -13.24 -15.00
C VAL A 296 -9.22 -12.74 -16.34
N GLU A 297 -8.61 -13.18 -17.46
CA GLU A 297 -9.08 -12.85 -18.82
C GLU A 297 -10.50 -13.38 -19.12
N ARG A 298 -10.93 -14.48 -18.48
CA ARG A 298 -12.21 -15.16 -18.74
C ARG A 298 -13.37 -14.70 -17.85
N SER A 299 -13.08 -14.18 -16.65
CA SER A 299 -14.08 -13.95 -15.60
C SER A 299 -15.10 -12.84 -15.94
N TYR A 300 -14.74 -11.90 -16.81
CA TYR A 300 -15.64 -10.83 -17.25
C TYR A 300 -16.83 -11.33 -18.09
N VAL A 301 -16.69 -12.47 -18.79
CA VAL A 301 -17.71 -12.95 -19.74
C VAL A 301 -18.83 -13.77 -19.07
N GLU A 302 -18.55 -14.47 -17.96
CA GLU A 302 -19.53 -15.34 -17.30
C GLU A 302 -20.47 -14.62 -16.31
N LEU A 303 -20.06 -13.46 -15.78
CA LEU A 303 -20.86 -12.70 -14.80
C LEU A 303 -22.11 -12.07 -15.44
N GLU A 304 -22.07 -11.68 -16.71
CA GLU A 304 -23.23 -11.14 -17.43
C GLU A 304 -24.32 -12.20 -17.70
N GLY A 305 -23.97 -13.49 -17.69
CA GLY A 305 -24.88 -14.59 -18.03
C GLY A 305 -25.72 -15.13 -16.87
N ARG A 306 -25.49 -14.69 -15.63
CA ARG A 306 -26.24 -15.19 -14.46
C ARG A 306 -27.46 -14.31 -14.18
N PRO A 307 -28.68 -14.86 -14.11
CA PRO A 307 -29.86 -14.06 -13.83
C PRO A 307 -29.79 -13.44 -12.43
N LYS A 308 -30.13 -12.15 -12.32
CA LYS A 308 -30.19 -11.38 -11.07
C LYS A 308 -31.16 -11.96 -10.04
N THR A 309 -32.13 -12.76 -10.49
CA THR A 309 -33.16 -13.36 -9.65
C THR A 309 -33.30 -14.83 -10.03
N ILE A 310 -33.10 -15.71 -9.05
CA ILE A 310 -33.39 -17.13 -9.17
C ILE A 310 -34.60 -17.39 -8.27
N PHE A 311 -35.75 -17.70 -8.87
CA PHE A 311 -36.94 -18.07 -8.11
C PHE A 311 -36.76 -19.50 -7.58
N ALA A 312 -37.00 -19.70 -6.29
CA ALA A 312 -37.09 -21.05 -5.72
C ALA A 312 -38.27 -21.78 -6.40
N LYS A 313 -38.07 -23.06 -6.75
CA LYS A 313 -39.18 -23.87 -7.27
C LYS A 313 -40.24 -23.99 -6.17
N PRO A 314 -41.53 -23.78 -6.48
CA PRO A 314 -42.59 -24.05 -5.52
C PRO A 314 -42.63 -25.53 -5.16
N GLU A 315 -42.90 -25.83 -3.88
CA GLU A 315 -43.09 -27.18 -3.33
C GLU A 315 -44.28 -27.90 -3.97
#